data_AF-A0A024SHA5-F1
#
_entry.id   AF-A0A024SHA5-F1
#
_cell.length_a   1.000
_cell.length_b   1.000
_cell.length_c   1.000
_cell.angle_alpha   90.00
_cell.angle_beta   90.00
_cell.angle_gamma   90.00
#
_symmetry.space_group_name_H-M   'P 1'
#
loop_
_entity.id
_entity.type
_entity.pdbx_description
1 polymer ?
#
loop_
_entity_poly.entity_id
_entity_poly.type
_entity_poly.pdbx_seq_one_letter_code
_entity_poly.pdbx_strand_id
1 'polypeptide(L)'
;MAKASPDSPPPEQSLSTDPHETDPALLQQHSHFKTYRTSRFEYPEIRVFFRQHVKADQLPKKPAPLPLLVCIPGLGGSVAQFYPLLRSLIDLAPCLAIDWPGGGRSKFAPRQWEAYTSEALMELLEVIIEDYRDKEHDQGVVLIGHSMGTALSAGLADKKLPHRTSLAEHVVGLVAICPVSGPMEEAKAKLVRKLFWIPGWVFALWRAWDSRGGLNSTSVSRFVGEGAPTELRLMQYRYNKQSRTPVWRRMAYGALPTGYRDGKPVGGIPGLDSWASLDIPVYLIGGEKDNVTPPKEVDKIVAAFHAADKAAAASTGTEQAQDEPESVNGSTQLEADTNGNGLKADLAEDGDSDANGPSTPVEDSPELPPQPQHPARAIRSIILTGSANHTLLYSPRTVRALAGLVSDFLAEHITQRLSLAWQLQHLSREGKWDVKNLIKWQSVKPVSEPIGPAGKPVFRVIKTLREADDVHCPAAFADAWGHVIKDVVDISKDQPVYDPRGLERRGIHYHKFPTVSKVPPDGETVDQFIRLIDSLRETQRERAVAEAWPDPEQCVVGVHCHYGYNRSGYFVVCYLVERCGFALPDAIEAFKTARPNGIRHSHFLDKLYMRYNLEQGAC
;
A
#
# COMPACT_ATOMS: atom_id res chain seq x y z
N MET A 1 31.52 8.02 19.70
CA MET A 1 31.78 7.44 18.35
C MET A 1 31.46 8.50 17.30
N ALA A 2 32.32 8.65 16.30
CA ALA A 2 32.25 9.72 15.31
C ALA A 2 30.90 9.68 14.54
N LYS A 3 30.28 10.84 14.36
CA LYS A 3 29.09 11.03 13.52
C LYS A 3 29.40 10.54 12.10
N ALA A 4 28.63 9.57 11.61
CA ALA A 4 28.67 9.19 10.20
C ALA A 4 28.13 10.36 9.36
N SER A 5 28.89 10.78 8.35
CA SER A 5 28.47 11.79 7.38
C SER A 5 27.26 11.29 6.58
N PRO A 6 26.36 12.18 6.13
CA PRO A 6 25.20 11.85 5.28
C PRO A 6 25.56 11.18 3.93
N ASP A 7 26.84 11.25 3.54
CA ASP A 7 27.39 10.70 2.28
C ASP A 7 28.06 9.32 2.43
N SER A 8 27.87 8.63 3.55
CA SER A 8 28.46 7.30 3.72
C SER A 8 27.75 6.30 2.79
N PRO A 9 28.47 5.61 1.87
CA PRO A 9 27.84 4.61 1.00
C PRO A 9 27.25 3.49 1.87
N PRO A 10 26.06 2.97 1.50
CA PRO A 10 25.43 1.92 2.29
C PRO A 10 26.31 0.65 2.24
N PRO A 11 26.30 -0.19 3.31
CA PRO A 11 27.21 -1.34 3.43
C PRO A 11 27.13 -2.26 2.21
N GLU A 12 28.23 -2.89 1.78
CA GLU A 12 28.37 -3.60 0.49
C GLU A 12 27.27 -4.66 0.21
N GLN A 13 26.71 -5.31 1.24
CA GLN A 13 25.58 -6.24 1.11
C GLN A 13 24.27 -5.56 0.61
N SER A 14 24.15 -4.24 0.74
CA SER A 14 23.00 -3.45 0.32
C SER A 14 23.00 -3.10 -1.18
N LEU A 15 24.02 -3.44 -1.95
CA LEU A 15 24.10 -3.08 -3.37
C LEU A 15 23.71 -4.21 -4.34
N SER A 16 23.32 -5.39 -3.83
CA SER A 16 22.88 -6.48 -4.71
C SER A 16 21.74 -6.02 -5.62
N THR A 17 21.84 -6.45 -6.87
CA THR A 17 20.83 -6.23 -7.92
C THR A 17 20.23 -7.56 -8.40
N ASP A 18 20.68 -8.69 -7.84
CA ASP A 18 20.12 -10.00 -8.17
C ASP A 18 18.67 -10.08 -7.67
N PRO A 19 17.69 -10.34 -8.54
CA PRO A 19 16.29 -10.46 -8.14
C PRO A 19 16.01 -11.64 -7.19
N HIS A 20 16.92 -12.61 -7.04
CA HIS A 20 16.79 -13.70 -6.06
C HIS A 20 17.25 -13.26 -4.67
N GLU A 21 18.38 -12.55 -4.58
CA GLU A 21 18.93 -12.08 -3.30
C GLU A 21 18.12 -10.92 -2.72
N THR A 22 17.54 -10.09 -3.59
CA THR A 22 16.78 -8.90 -3.20
C THR A 22 15.28 -9.14 -3.03
N ASP A 23 14.81 -10.38 -3.24
CA ASP A 23 13.39 -10.72 -3.17
C ASP A 23 12.90 -10.64 -1.71
N PRO A 24 11.88 -9.82 -1.38
CA PRO A 24 11.36 -9.73 -0.03
C PRO A 24 10.74 -11.04 0.47
N ALA A 25 10.85 -11.33 1.76
CA ALA A 25 10.35 -12.58 2.37
C ALA A 25 8.87 -12.88 2.05
N LEU A 26 8.00 -11.86 2.10
CA LEU A 26 6.58 -12.02 1.73
C LEU A 26 6.43 -12.52 0.29
N LEU A 27 7.19 -11.94 -0.64
CA LEU A 27 7.15 -12.34 -2.03
C LEU A 27 7.75 -13.73 -2.23
N GLN A 28 8.82 -14.09 -1.52
CA GLN A 28 9.39 -15.45 -1.56
C GLN A 28 8.40 -16.52 -1.07
N GLN A 29 7.70 -16.25 0.04
CA GLN A 29 6.80 -17.20 0.70
C GLN A 29 5.51 -17.48 -0.07
N HIS A 30 5.04 -16.49 -0.85
CA HIS A 30 3.74 -16.53 -1.52
C HIS A 30 3.83 -16.45 -3.05
N SER A 31 5.02 -16.66 -3.63
CA SER A 31 5.19 -16.78 -5.08
C SER A 31 5.28 -18.23 -5.51
N HIS A 32 4.60 -18.54 -6.61
CA HIS A 32 4.67 -19.82 -7.31
C HIS A 32 5.17 -19.59 -8.73
N PHE A 33 5.85 -20.60 -9.29
CA PHE A 33 6.26 -20.60 -10.69
C PHE A 33 5.41 -21.62 -11.43
N LYS A 34 4.62 -21.16 -12.40
CA LYS A 34 3.71 -22.00 -13.18
C LYS A 34 3.93 -21.79 -14.66
N THR A 35 3.65 -22.83 -15.44
CA THR A 35 3.62 -22.74 -16.90
C THR A 35 2.19 -22.46 -17.34
N TYR A 36 2.00 -21.44 -18.17
CA TYR A 36 0.69 -21.10 -18.72
C TYR A 36 0.70 -21.28 -20.24
N ARG A 37 -0.37 -21.90 -20.75
CA ARG A 37 -0.58 -22.08 -22.17
C ARG A 37 -1.73 -21.20 -22.62
N THR A 38 -1.45 -20.31 -23.56
CA THR A 38 -2.45 -19.49 -24.26
C THR A 38 -2.80 -20.16 -25.59
N SER A 39 -3.70 -19.56 -26.37
CA SER A 39 -4.07 -20.04 -27.70
C SER A 39 -2.90 -20.07 -28.68
N ARG A 40 -1.86 -19.26 -28.45
CA ARG A 40 -0.73 -19.10 -29.38
C ARG A 40 0.62 -19.53 -28.81
N PHE A 41 0.81 -19.44 -27.50
CA PHE A 41 2.13 -19.59 -26.89
C PHE A 41 2.07 -20.36 -25.57
N GLU A 42 3.22 -20.91 -25.20
CA GLU A 42 3.43 -21.50 -23.89
C GLU A 42 4.49 -20.69 -23.15
N TYR A 43 4.13 -20.19 -21.97
CA TYR A 43 4.96 -19.36 -21.11
C TYR A 43 5.39 -20.17 -19.90
N PRO A 44 6.59 -20.78 -19.92
CA PRO A 44 7.05 -21.60 -18.81
C PRO A 44 7.56 -20.73 -17.65
N GLU A 45 7.41 -21.25 -16.43
CA GLU A 45 8.00 -20.69 -15.21
C GLU A 45 7.72 -19.18 -15.02
N ILE A 46 6.45 -18.80 -15.17
CA ILE A 46 5.95 -17.47 -14.84
C ILE A 46 5.75 -17.39 -13.34
N ARG A 47 6.41 -16.41 -12.71
CA ARG A 47 6.22 -16.09 -11.31
C ARG A 47 4.87 -15.41 -11.11
N VAL A 48 4.07 -15.99 -10.23
CA VAL A 48 2.80 -15.44 -9.76
C VAL A 48 2.82 -15.39 -8.24
N PHE A 49 2.73 -14.19 -7.69
CA PHE A 49 2.46 -13.97 -6.28
C PHE A 49 0.96 -14.12 -6.04
N PHE A 50 0.57 -14.95 -5.08
CA PHE A 50 -0.80 -15.06 -4.62
C PHE A 50 -0.84 -15.18 -3.10
N ARG A 51 -1.56 -14.27 -2.44
CA ARG A 51 -1.86 -14.36 -1.01
C ARG A 51 -3.36 -14.27 -0.83
N GLN A 52 -3.94 -15.37 -0.35
CA GLN A 52 -5.33 -15.40 0.10
C GLN A 52 -5.50 -14.50 1.33
N HIS A 53 -6.66 -13.86 1.46
CA HIS A 53 -7.00 -13.08 2.63
C HIS A 53 -6.99 -13.97 3.88
N VAL A 54 -6.29 -13.55 4.94
CA VAL A 54 -6.06 -14.36 6.16
C VAL A 54 -7.34 -14.78 6.87
N LYS A 55 -8.45 -14.07 6.62
CA LYS A 55 -9.76 -14.29 7.23
C LYS A 55 -10.84 -14.58 6.19
N ALA A 56 -10.46 -15.00 4.97
CA ALA A 56 -11.40 -15.27 3.87
C ALA A 56 -12.57 -16.19 4.28
N ASP A 57 -12.31 -17.23 5.07
CA ASP A 57 -13.35 -18.17 5.52
C ASP A 57 -14.29 -17.62 6.60
N GLN A 58 -13.91 -16.50 7.22
CA GLN A 58 -14.66 -15.85 8.28
C GLN A 58 -15.46 -14.66 7.75
N LEU A 59 -15.19 -14.24 6.51
CA LEU A 59 -15.88 -13.13 5.87
C LEU A 59 -17.08 -13.63 5.04
N PRO A 60 -18.08 -12.76 4.78
CA PRO A 60 -19.24 -13.11 3.98
C PRO A 60 -18.87 -13.56 2.56
N LYS A 61 -19.38 -14.73 2.16
CA LYS A 61 -19.20 -15.32 0.81
C LYS A 61 -20.42 -15.13 -0.10
N LYS A 62 -21.50 -14.53 0.40
CA LYS A 62 -22.73 -14.24 -0.36
C LYS A 62 -22.92 -12.71 -0.53
N PRO A 63 -23.34 -12.23 -1.71
CA PRO A 63 -23.59 -12.99 -2.94
C PRO A 63 -22.31 -13.55 -3.59
N ALA A 64 -21.14 -12.98 -3.30
CA ALA A 64 -19.83 -13.43 -3.76
C ALA A 64 -18.77 -13.21 -2.65
N PRO A 65 -17.58 -13.86 -2.69
CA PRO A 65 -16.46 -13.59 -1.78
C PRO A 65 -15.75 -12.29 -2.17
N LEU A 66 -14.92 -11.73 -1.28
CA LEU A 66 -14.17 -10.48 -1.55
C LEU A 66 -13.50 -10.48 -2.94
N PRO A 67 -13.53 -9.34 -3.67
CA PRO A 67 -12.87 -9.24 -4.97
C PRO A 67 -11.38 -9.58 -4.91
N LEU A 68 -10.87 -10.22 -5.96
CA LEU A 68 -9.44 -10.48 -6.16
C LEU A 68 -8.75 -9.20 -6.66
N LEU A 69 -7.79 -8.67 -5.90
CA LEU A 69 -6.98 -7.53 -6.32
C LEU A 69 -5.81 -8.03 -7.19
N VAL A 70 -5.72 -7.56 -8.43
CA VAL A 70 -4.71 -8.01 -9.39
C VAL A 70 -3.76 -6.87 -9.75
N CYS A 71 -2.49 -6.98 -9.33
CA CYS A 71 -1.46 -6.01 -9.62
C CYS A 71 -0.70 -6.33 -10.92
N ILE A 72 -0.73 -5.40 -11.89
CA ILE A 72 -0.14 -5.56 -13.23
C ILE A 72 1.02 -4.57 -13.43
N PRO A 73 2.28 -5.03 -13.49
CA PRO A 73 3.45 -4.16 -13.63
C PRO A 73 3.53 -3.37 -14.93
N GLY A 74 4.25 -2.26 -14.88
CA GLY A 74 4.60 -1.48 -16.06
C GLY A 74 5.61 -2.15 -16.99
N LEU A 75 5.97 -1.46 -18.06
CA LEU A 75 6.98 -1.90 -19.02
C LEU A 75 8.33 -2.10 -18.34
N GLY A 76 8.86 -3.33 -18.40
CA GLY A 76 10.13 -3.67 -17.77
C GLY A 76 10.07 -3.78 -16.24
N GLY A 77 8.87 -3.69 -15.67
CA GLY A 77 8.58 -3.86 -14.25
C GLY A 77 8.43 -5.33 -13.84
N SER A 78 8.15 -5.52 -12.55
CA SER A 78 7.93 -6.83 -11.93
C SER A 78 7.08 -6.70 -10.67
N VAL A 79 6.65 -7.84 -10.10
CA VAL A 79 5.95 -7.92 -8.81
C VAL A 79 6.72 -7.21 -7.69
N ALA A 80 8.06 -7.20 -7.75
CA ALA A 80 8.90 -6.55 -6.75
C ALA A 80 8.58 -5.05 -6.59
N GLN A 81 8.20 -4.35 -7.67
CA GLN A 81 7.83 -2.94 -7.58
C GLN A 81 6.55 -2.74 -6.76
N PHE A 82 5.59 -3.66 -6.85
CA PHE A 82 4.34 -3.63 -6.09
C PHE A 82 4.49 -4.02 -4.63
N TYR A 83 5.62 -4.60 -4.20
CA TYR A 83 5.80 -5.09 -2.84
C TYR A 83 5.42 -4.06 -1.75
N PRO A 84 5.87 -2.79 -1.81
CA PRO A 84 5.54 -1.82 -0.79
C PRO A 84 4.02 -1.54 -0.68
N LEU A 85 3.31 -1.51 -1.81
CA LEU A 85 1.85 -1.34 -1.84
C LEU A 85 1.11 -2.63 -1.42
N LEU A 86 1.57 -3.80 -1.89
CA LEU A 86 0.99 -5.10 -1.57
C LEU A 86 0.95 -5.34 -0.06
N ARG A 87 1.95 -4.89 0.69
CA ARG A 87 1.97 -5.01 2.16
C ARG A 87 0.76 -4.39 2.85
N SER A 88 0.12 -3.40 2.22
CA SER A 88 -1.12 -2.79 2.73
C SER A 88 -2.36 -3.47 2.16
N LEU A 89 -2.36 -3.85 0.88
CA LEU A 89 -3.53 -4.40 0.20
C LEU A 89 -3.88 -5.84 0.61
N ILE A 90 -2.87 -6.64 0.96
CA ILE A 90 -3.04 -8.06 1.34
C ILE A 90 -3.87 -8.26 2.63
N ASP A 91 -4.13 -7.20 3.37
CA ASP A 91 -4.95 -7.18 4.58
C ASP A 91 -6.39 -6.76 4.31
N LEU A 92 -6.70 -6.36 3.07
CA LEU A 92 -8.02 -5.96 2.62
C LEU A 92 -8.71 -7.07 1.84
N ALA A 93 -7.95 -7.85 1.07
CA ALA A 93 -8.48 -8.78 0.08
C ALA A 93 -7.45 -9.84 -0.34
N PRO A 94 -7.87 -10.90 -1.04
CA PRO A 94 -6.93 -11.73 -1.79
C PRO A 94 -6.20 -10.88 -2.84
N CYS A 95 -4.88 -11.04 -2.92
CA CYS A 95 -4.03 -10.29 -3.84
C CYS A 95 -3.26 -11.23 -4.77
N LEU A 96 -3.26 -10.89 -6.06
CA LEU A 96 -2.51 -11.52 -7.14
C LEU A 96 -1.55 -10.50 -7.75
N ALA A 97 -0.31 -10.88 -8.02
CA ALA A 97 0.63 -10.05 -8.78
C ALA A 97 1.48 -10.93 -9.70
N ILE A 98 1.73 -10.46 -10.93
CA ILE A 98 2.26 -11.31 -12.00
C ILE A 98 3.53 -10.68 -12.58
N ASP A 99 4.61 -11.46 -12.66
CA ASP A 99 5.81 -11.06 -13.40
C ASP A 99 5.59 -11.28 -14.90
N TRP A 100 6.06 -10.34 -15.72
CA TRP A 100 6.11 -10.54 -17.16
C TRP A 100 6.99 -11.75 -17.56
N PRO A 101 6.75 -12.40 -18.72
CA PRO A 101 7.70 -13.38 -19.25
C PRO A 101 9.11 -12.78 -19.36
N GLY A 102 10.08 -13.35 -18.63
CA GLY A 102 11.44 -12.83 -18.52
C GLY A 102 11.62 -11.55 -17.69
N GLY A 103 10.55 -10.99 -17.11
CA GLY A 103 10.58 -9.92 -16.12
C GLY A 103 10.73 -10.49 -14.71
N GLY A 104 11.32 -9.70 -13.80
CA GLY A 104 11.56 -10.13 -12.42
C GLY A 104 12.29 -11.47 -12.34
N ARG A 105 11.63 -12.46 -11.74
CA ARG A 105 12.15 -13.84 -11.61
C ARG A 105 11.55 -14.81 -12.62
N SER A 106 10.58 -14.40 -13.43
CA SER A 106 10.01 -15.25 -14.49
C SER A 106 11.06 -15.65 -15.53
N LYS A 107 10.90 -16.85 -16.08
CA LYS A 107 11.76 -17.31 -17.17
C LYS A 107 11.51 -16.51 -18.44
N PHE A 108 12.60 -16.21 -19.16
CA PHE A 108 12.54 -15.55 -20.46
C PHE A 108 12.28 -16.56 -21.58
N ALA A 109 11.03 -17.00 -21.68
CA ALA A 109 10.49 -17.83 -22.75
C ALA A 109 8.96 -17.63 -22.85
N PRO A 110 8.36 -17.68 -24.06
CA PRO A 110 8.98 -17.83 -25.38
C PRO A 110 9.88 -16.65 -25.73
N ARG A 111 10.69 -16.75 -26.80
CA ARG A 111 11.60 -15.68 -27.26
C ARG A 111 11.14 -15.01 -28.56
N GLN A 112 10.04 -15.49 -29.13
CA GLN A 112 9.31 -14.91 -30.26
C GLN A 112 8.86 -13.49 -29.88
N TRP A 113 8.88 -12.54 -30.82
CA TRP A 113 8.47 -11.16 -30.54
C TRP A 113 6.95 -11.06 -30.37
N GLU A 114 6.23 -11.89 -31.10
CA GLU A 114 4.78 -12.00 -31.13
C GLU A 114 4.20 -12.45 -29.77
N ALA A 115 5.02 -13.13 -28.94
CA ALA A 115 4.64 -13.52 -27.59
C ALA A 115 4.61 -12.35 -26.58
N TYR A 116 5.05 -11.15 -27.01
CA TYR A 116 5.13 -9.95 -26.18
C TYR A 116 4.33 -8.78 -26.77
N THR A 117 3.44 -9.03 -27.74
CA THR A 117 2.46 -8.01 -28.15
C THR A 117 1.45 -7.80 -27.02
N SER A 118 0.83 -6.61 -26.99
CA SER A 118 -0.18 -6.30 -25.98
C SER A 118 -1.30 -7.34 -25.96
N GLU A 119 -1.74 -7.83 -27.13
CA GLU A 119 -2.79 -8.84 -27.24
C GLU A 119 -2.37 -10.18 -26.64
N ALA A 120 -1.13 -10.64 -26.92
CA ALA A 120 -0.61 -11.88 -26.37
C ALA A 120 -0.41 -11.81 -24.85
N LEU A 121 0.04 -10.65 -24.35
CA LEU A 121 0.22 -10.40 -22.92
C LEU A 121 -1.11 -10.27 -22.18
N MET A 122 -2.13 -9.63 -22.76
CA MET A 122 -3.47 -9.58 -22.19
C MET A 122 -4.09 -10.97 -22.11
N GLU A 123 -3.97 -11.78 -23.18
CA GLU A 123 -4.43 -13.17 -23.14
C GLU A 123 -3.70 -14.00 -22.06
N LEU A 124 -2.40 -13.80 -21.88
CA LEU A 124 -1.67 -14.43 -20.78
C LEU A 124 -2.21 -13.99 -19.42
N LEU A 125 -2.47 -12.69 -19.22
CA LEU A 125 -3.04 -12.18 -17.97
C LEU A 125 -4.44 -12.77 -17.72
N GLU A 126 -5.30 -12.84 -18.73
CA GLU A 126 -6.62 -13.48 -18.62
C GLU A 126 -6.52 -14.91 -18.09
N VAL A 127 -5.67 -15.72 -18.71
CA VAL A 127 -5.47 -17.13 -18.32
C VAL A 127 -4.95 -17.23 -16.89
N ILE A 128 -4.00 -16.38 -16.50
CA ILE A 128 -3.44 -16.41 -15.14
C ILE A 128 -4.48 -15.96 -14.12
N ILE A 129 -5.21 -14.86 -14.36
CA ILE A 129 -6.19 -14.35 -13.39
C ILE A 129 -7.31 -15.37 -13.18
N GLU A 130 -7.79 -16.00 -14.26
CA GLU A 130 -8.79 -17.06 -14.18
C GLU A 130 -8.25 -18.36 -13.55
N ASP A 131 -6.94 -18.57 -13.39
CA ASP A 131 -6.40 -19.70 -12.61
C ASP A 131 -6.52 -19.48 -11.09
N TYR A 132 -6.69 -18.23 -10.64
CA TYR A 132 -6.76 -17.87 -9.21
C TYR A 132 -8.11 -17.30 -8.77
N ARG A 133 -8.94 -16.81 -9.69
CA ARG A 133 -10.29 -16.34 -9.39
C ARG A 133 -11.16 -17.51 -8.93
N ASP A 134 -11.90 -17.32 -7.85
CA ASP A 134 -12.93 -18.25 -7.41
C ASP A 134 -14.17 -18.15 -8.31
N LYS A 135 -14.16 -18.96 -9.38
CA LYS A 135 -15.22 -18.98 -10.40
C LYS A 135 -16.51 -19.58 -9.88
N GLU A 136 -16.43 -20.52 -8.96
CA GLU A 136 -17.59 -21.23 -8.41
C GLU A 136 -18.50 -20.29 -7.64
N HIS A 137 -17.93 -19.23 -7.07
CA HIS A 137 -18.66 -18.24 -6.26
C HIS A 137 -18.69 -16.85 -6.90
N ASP A 138 -18.53 -16.76 -8.22
CA ASP A 138 -18.60 -15.51 -8.98
C ASP A 138 -17.73 -14.37 -8.43
N GLN A 139 -16.51 -14.71 -7.98
CA GLN A 139 -15.60 -13.71 -7.42
C GLN A 139 -15.27 -12.62 -8.45
N GLY A 140 -15.51 -11.36 -8.06
CA GLY A 140 -15.14 -10.19 -8.85
C GLY A 140 -13.63 -9.91 -8.81
N VAL A 141 -13.15 -9.12 -9.76
CA VAL A 141 -11.73 -8.77 -9.93
C VAL A 141 -11.56 -7.26 -9.96
N VAL A 142 -10.62 -6.73 -9.19
CA VAL A 142 -10.18 -5.34 -9.32
C VAL A 142 -8.78 -5.33 -9.90
N LEU A 143 -8.61 -4.64 -11.02
CA LEU A 143 -7.32 -4.51 -11.68
C LEU A 143 -6.58 -3.28 -11.11
N ILE A 144 -5.30 -3.45 -10.75
CA ILE A 144 -4.43 -2.39 -10.25
C ILE A 144 -3.20 -2.33 -11.15
N GLY A 145 -3.22 -1.44 -12.14
CA GLY A 145 -2.16 -1.29 -13.12
C GLY A 145 -1.16 -0.20 -12.76
N HIS A 146 0.10 -0.35 -13.20
CA HIS A 146 1.09 0.73 -13.21
C HIS A 146 1.63 1.01 -14.61
N SER A 147 1.77 2.27 -15.01
CA SER A 147 2.38 2.65 -16.29
C SER A 147 1.71 1.91 -17.46
N MET A 148 2.45 1.24 -18.34
CA MET A 148 1.90 0.40 -19.42
C MET A 148 0.87 -0.64 -18.93
N GLY A 149 1.01 -1.16 -17.72
CA GLY A 149 0.06 -2.08 -17.11
C GLY A 149 -1.33 -1.49 -16.92
N THR A 150 -1.46 -0.16 -16.83
CA THR A 150 -2.76 0.53 -16.78
C THR A 150 -3.54 0.39 -18.08
N ALA A 151 -2.89 0.60 -19.22
CA ALA A 151 -3.52 0.46 -20.53
C ALA A 151 -3.92 -0.99 -20.80
N LEU A 152 -3.07 -1.97 -20.44
CA LEU A 152 -3.42 -3.39 -20.53
C LEU A 152 -4.60 -3.74 -19.61
N SER A 153 -4.65 -3.17 -18.40
CA SER A 153 -5.77 -3.37 -17.48
C SER A 153 -7.08 -2.78 -18.02
N ALA A 154 -7.02 -1.60 -18.66
CA ALA A 154 -8.18 -1.05 -19.37
C ALA A 154 -8.64 -1.98 -20.50
N GLY A 155 -7.71 -2.54 -21.28
CA GLY A 155 -8.06 -3.53 -22.31
C GLY A 155 -8.66 -4.81 -21.77
N LEU A 156 -8.21 -5.30 -20.61
CA LEU A 156 -8.77 -6.48 -19.94
C LEU A 156 -10.20 -6.23 -19.41
N ALA A 157 -10.54 -4.98 -19.11
CA ALA A 157 -11.86 -4.56 -18.64
C ALA A 157 -12.80 -4.14 -19.77
N ASP A 158 -12.28 -3.88 -20.97
CA ASP A 158 -13.04 -3.42 -22.13
C ASP A 158 -13.75 -4.58 -22.85
N LYS A 159 -15.01 -4.82 -22.49
CA LYS A 159 -15.86 -5.89 -23.06
C LYS A 159 -16.02 -5.85 -24.58
N LYS A 160 -15.66 -4.74 -25.25
CA LYS A 160 -15.70 -4.62 -26.72
C LYS A 160 -14.48 -5.25 -27.39
N LEU A 161 -13.40 -5.46 -26.65
CA LEU A 161 -12.21 -6.14 -27.15
C LEU A 161 -12.39 -7.66 -27.17
N PRO A 162 -11.65 -8.37 -28.04
CA PRO A 162 -11.71 -9.83 -28.09
C PRO A 162 -11.04 -10.43 -26.85
N HIS A 163 -11.82 -11.12 -26.04
CA HIS A 163 -11.36 -11.90 -24.89
C HIS A 163 -11.32 -13.40 -25.19
N ARG A 164 -10.45 -14.14 -24.49
CA ARG A 164 -10.37 -15.61 -24.54
C ARG A 164 -11.05 -16.28 -23.36
N THR A 165 -11.34 -15.52 -22.33
CA THR A 165 -11.98 -15.95 -21.09
C THR A 165 -13.19 -15.07 -20.76
N SER A 166 -13.92 -15.43 -19.71
CA SER A 166 -15.01 -14.64 -19.13
C SER A 166 -14.53 -13.47 -18.25
N LEU A 167 -13.22 -13.26 -18.12
CA LEU A 167 -12.66 -12.34 -17.12
C LEU A 167 -13.28 -10.94 -17.17
N ALA A 168 -13.48 -10.37 -18.36
CA ALA A 168 -14.00 -9.01 -18.55
C ALA A 168 -15.39 -8.81 -17.92
N GLU A 169 -16.22 -9.86 -17.82
CA GLU A 169 -17.53 -9.81 -17.16
C GLU A 169 -17.44 -9.73 -15.64
N HIS A 170 -16.30 -10.16 -15.07
CA HIS A 170 -16.05 -10.19 -13.64
C HIS A 170 -15.12 -9.05 -13.17
N VAL A 171 -14.64 -8.18 -14.05
CA VAL A 171 -13.90 -6.98 -13.63
C VAL A 171 -14.90 -5.99 -13.03
N VAL A 172 -14.71 -5.68 -11.75
CA VAL A 172 -15.60 -4.78 -10.99
C VAL A 172 -14.98 -3.40 -10.74
N GLY A 173 -13.70 -3.20 -11.06
CA GLY A 173 -13.05 -1.90 -10.91
C GLY A 173 -11.61 -1.86 -11.44
N LEU A 174 -11.11 -0.65 -11.65
CA LEU A 174 -9.76 -0.39 -12.14
C LEU A 174 -9.09 0.75 -11.36
N VAL A 175 -7.91 0.49 -10.82
CA VAL A 175 -7.01 1.51 -10.27
C VAL A 175 -5.80 1.63 -11.20
N ALA A 176 -5.59 2.83 -11.74
CA ALA A 176 -4.55 3.11 -12.72
C ALA A 176 -3.51 4.09 -12.14
N ILE A 177 -2.34 3.57 -11.79
CA ILE A 177 -1.25 4.33 -11.18
C ILE A 177 -0.28 4.75 -12.30
N CYS A 178 -0.03 6.06 -12.43
CA CYS A 178 0.78 6.64 -13.49
C CYS A 178 0.32 6.17 -14.89
N PRO A 179 -0.94 6.46 -15.30
CA PRO A 179 -1.54 5.82 -16.46
C PRO A 179 -0.95 6.28 -17.79
N VAL A 180 -1.09 5.42 -18.80
CA VAL A 180 -0.79 5.72 -20.21
C VAL A 180 -2.10 5.81 -20.97
N SER A 181 -2.33 6.92 -21.67
CA SER A 181 -3.59 7.21 -22.36
C SER A 181 -3.82 6.36 -23.61
N GLY A 182 -2.76 5.79 -24.18
CA GLY A 182 -2.86 4.88 -25.31
C GLY A 182 -1.60 4.75 -26.15
N PRO A 183 -1.73 4.14 -27.33
CA PRO A 183 -0.61 3.96 -28.23
C PRO A 183 0.03 5.26 -28.68
N MET A 184 1.30 5.16 -29.08
CA MET A 184 2.07 6.26 -29.62
C MET A 184 1.49 6.77 -30.96
N GLU A 185 1.63 8.07 -31.20
CA GLU A 185 1.27 8.72 -32.48
C GLU A 185 2.12 8.20 -33.65
N GLU A 186 1.58 8.25 -34.87
CA GLU A 186 2.17 7.63 -36.07
C GLU A 186 3.62 8.04 -36.35
N ALA A 187 3.91 9.33 -36.32
CA ALA A 187 5.26 9.83 -36.61
C ALA A 187 6.29 9.31 -35.59
N LYS A 188 5.93 9.35 -34.30
CA LYS A 188 6.78 8.86 -33.21
C LYS A 188 6.91 7.34 -33.26
N ALA A 189 5.83 6.60 -33.53
CA ALA A 189 5.84 5.15 -33.63
C ALA A 189 6.74 4.67 -34.80
N LYS A 190 6.69 5.33 -35.96
CA LYS A 190 7.58 5.06 -37.09
C LYS A 190 9.06 5.27 -36.72
N LEU A 191 9.37 6.35 -35.99
CA LEU A 191 10.72 6.62 -35.51
C LEU A 191 11.22 5.56 -34.52
N VAL A 192 10.40 5.24 -33.51
CA VAL A 192 10.74 4.23 -32.50
C VAL A 192 10.87 2.83 -33.14
N ARG A 193 10.02 2.50 -34.12
CA ARG A 193 10.12 1.25 -34.88
C ARG A 193 11.45 1.15 -35.64
N LYS A 194 11.95 2.26 -36.21
CA LYS A 194 13.30 2.31 -36.81
C LYS A 194 14.40 2.08 -35.77
N LEU A 195 14.24 2.59 -34.55
CA LEU A 195 15.21 2.37 -33.46
C LEU A 195 15.37 0.88 -33.10
N PHE A 196 14.32 0.07 -33.27
CA PHE A 196 14.39 -1.37 -33.02
C PHE A 196 15.23 -2.17 -34.02
N TRP A 197 15.65 -1.57 -35.14
CA TRP A 197 16.63 -2.16 -36.06
C TRP A 197 18.05 -2.12 -35.50
N ILE A 198 18.32 -1.31 -34.49
CA ILE A 198 19.62 -1.27 -33.80
C ILE A 198 19.88 -2.63 -33.15
N PRO A 199 21.02 -3.30 -33.43
CA PRO A 199 21.35 -4.58 -32.82
C PRO A 199 21.27 -4.55 -31.29
N GLY A 200 20.84 -5.67 -30.69
CA GLY A 200 20.62 -5.76 -29.24
C GLY A 200 21.85 -5.40 -28.40
N TRP A 201 23.05 -5.77 -28.86
CA TRP A 201 24.31 -5.48 -28.18
C TRP A 201 24.64 -3.97 -28.19
N VAL A 202 24.35 -3.25 -29.27
CA VAL A 202 24.55 -1.78 -29.35
C VAL A 202 23.61 -1.08 -28.37
N PHE A 203 22.35 -1.49 -28.33
CA PHE A 203 21.39 -0.94 -27.37
C PHE A 203 21.74 -1.28 -25.93
N ALA A 204 22.32 -2.46 -25.68
CA ALA A 204 22.85 -2.81 -24.37
C ALA A 204 24.01 -1.91 -23.94
N LEU A 205 24.92 -1.55 -24.88
CA LEU A 205 25.97 -0.56 -24.62
C LEU A 205 25.39 0.83 -24.32
N TRP A 206 24.36 1.26 -25.05
CA TRP A 206 23.67 2.50 -24.76
C TRP A 206 23.00 2.49 -23.38
N ARG A 207 22.31 1.40 -22.99
CA ARG A 207 21.76 1.25 -21.63
C ARG A 207 22.85 1.22 -20.56
N ALA A 208 24.00 0.61 -20.85
CA ALA A 208 25.15 0.64 -19.94
C ALA A 208 25.65 2.07 -19.74
N TRP A 209 25.73 2.85 -20.83
CA TRP A 209 26.05 4.27 -20.80
C TRP A 209 25.01 5.11 -20.04
N ASP A 210 23.70 4.95 -20.30
CA ASP A 210 22.60 5.65 -19.59
C ASP A 210 22.59 5.31 -18.08
N SER A 211 23.14 4.14 -17.71
CA SER A 211 23.31 3.70 -16.32
C SER A 211 24.62 4.14 -15.67
N ARG A 212 25.48 4.88 -16.38
CA ARG A 212 26.74 5.41 -15.84
C ARG A 212 26.45 6.43 -14.75
N GLY A 213 27.15 6.34 -13.63
CA GLY A 213 26.86 7.10 -12.41
C GLY A 213 26.08 6.31 -11.35
N GLY A 214 25.69 5.06 -11.63
CA GLY A 214 25.09 4.17 -10.65
C GLY A 214 23.77 4.72 -10.12
N LEU A 215 23.69 4.93 -8.80
CA LEU A 215 22.55 5.57 -8.14
C LEU A 215 22.29 6.97 -8.70
N ASN A 216 23.32 7.70 -9.12
CA ASN A 216 23.23 9.08 -9.65
C ASN A 216 23.14 9.13 -11.18
N SER A 217 22.83 8.00 -11.84
CA SER A 217 22.72 7.95 -13.29
C SER A 217 21.46 8.62 -13.82
N THR A 218 21.51 9.09 -15.07
CA THR A 218 20.36 9.67 -15.79
C THR A 218 19.17 8.70 -15.83
N SER A 219 19.45 7.39 -16.01
CA SER A 219 18.42 6.35 -16.00
C SER A 219 17.64 6.25 -14.67
N VAL A 220 18.25 6.65 -13.56
CA VAL A 220 17.63 6.66 -12.22
C VAL A 220 16.94 8.01 -11.98
N SER A 221 17.66 9.13 -12.19
CA SER A 221 17.10 10.49 -12.00
C SER A 221 15.84 10.74 -12.84
N ARG A 222 15.71 10.12 -14.03
CA ARG A 222 14.51 10.21 -14.88
C ARG A 222 13.23 9.77 -14.18
N PHE A 223 13.31 8.76 -13.30
CA PHE A 223 12.16 8.22 -12.59
C PHE A 223 11.97 8.88 -11.23
N VAL A 224 13.05 9.05 -10.47
CA VAL A 224 12.98 9.47 -9.06
C VAL A 224 13.12 10.98 -8.83
N GLY A 225 13.61 11.72 -9.83
CA GLY A 225 14.03 13.13 -9.70
C GLY A 225 15.44 13.30 -9.11
N GLU A 226 16.03 14.48 -9.31
CA GLU A 226 17.43 14.74 -8.90
C GLU A 226 17.63 14.71 -7.38
N GLY A 227 16.68 15.25 -6.61
CA GLY A 227 16.76 15.34 -5.14
C GLY A 227 16.20 14.13 -4.37
N ALA A 228 16.12 12.96 -5.00
CA ALA A 228 15.52 11.78 -4.37
C ALA A 228 16.42 11.17 -3.28
N PRO A 229 15.86 10.67 -2.16
CA PRO A 229 16.63 9.97 -1.12
C PRO A 229 17.37 8.74 -1.66
N THR A 230 18.54 8.44 -1.09
CA THR A 230 19.41 7.32 -1.50
C THR A 230 18.68 5.98 -1.56
N GLU A 231 17.79 5.71 -0.60
CA GLU A 231 16.99 4.47 -0.58
C GLU A 231 16.12 4.31 -1.83
N LEU A 232 15.44 5.38 -2.25
CA LEU A 232 14.60 5.38 -3.46
C LEU A 232 15.45 5.24 -4.72
N ARG A 233 16.60 5.94 -4.78
CA ARG A 233 17.57 5.79 -5.89
C ARG A 233 18.08 4.36 -6.01
N LEU A 234 18.35 3.69 -4.88
CA LEU A 234 18.79 2.30 -4.82
C LEU A 234 17.71 1.34 -5.33
N MET A 235 16.46 1.51 -4.89
CA MET A 235 15.34 0.72 -5.41
C MET A 235 15.20 0.86 -6.93
N GLN A 236 15.18 2.10 -7.44
CA GLN A 236 15.09 2.34 -8.89
C GLN A 236 16.26 1.74 -9.65
N TYR A 237 17.48 1.91 -9.14
CA TYR A 237 18.69 1.35 -9.75
C TYR A 237 18.60 -0.18 -9.87
N ARG A 238 18.14 -0.86 -8.82
CA ARG A 238 17.91 -2.31 -8.84
C ARG A 238 16.90 -2.71 -9.90
N TYR A 239 15.74 -2.05 -9.95
CA TYR A 239 14.71 -2.34 -10.96
C TYR A 239 15.23 -2.13 -12.39
N ASN A 240 16.03 -1.07 -12.63
CA ASN A 240 16.66 -0.81 -13.92
C ASN A 240 17.63 -1.94 -14.33
N LYS A 241 18.37 -2.53 -13.38
CA LYS A 241 19.29 -3.65 -13.63
C LYS A 241 18.57 -4.99 -13.81
N GLN A 242 17.48 -5.21 -13.09
CA GLN A 242 16.64 -6.41 -13.20
C GLN A 242 15.82 -6.43 -14.51
N SER A 243 15.56 -5.26 -15.09
CA SER A 243 14.88 -5.13 -16.38
C SER A 243 15.77 -5.57 -17.55
N ARG A 244 15.59 -6.82 -18.00
CA ARG A 244 16.39 -7.43 -19.07
C ARG A 244 16.13 -6.76 -20.43
N THR A 245 17.19 -6.26 -21.06
CA THR A 245 17.12 -5.61 -22.39
C THR A 245 16.35 -6.40 -23.45
N PRO A 246 16.56 -7.72 -23.64
CA PRO A 246 15.84 -8.47 -24.67
C PRO A 246 14.33 -8.57 -24.43
N VAL A 247 13.91 -8.58 -23.15
CA VAL A 247 12.50 -8.63 -22.73
C VAL A 247 11.87 -7.26 -22.92
N TRP A 248 12.52 -6.23 -22.36
CA TRP A 248 12.07 -4.84 -22.48
C TRP A 248 11.85 -4.45 -23.93
N ARG A 249 12.79 -4.79 -24.83
CA ARG A 249 12.67 -4.46 -26.25
C ARG A 249 11.47 -5.14 -26.92
N ARG A 250 11.19 -6.39 -26.58
CA ARG A 250 10.05 -7.13 -27.15
C ARG A 250 8.72 -6.55 -26.70
N MET A 251 8.58 -6.27 -25.41
CA MET A 251 7.39 -5.63 -24.86
C MET A 251 7.21 -4.22 -25.43
N ALA A 252 8.28 -3.42 -25.46
CA ALA A 252 8.22 -2.05 -26.00
C ALA A 252 7.87 -2.02 -27.50
N TYR A 253 8.36 -2.99 -28.27
CA TYR A 253 7.96 -3.15 -29.67
C TYR A 253 6.52 -3.63 -29.82
N GLY A 254 6.11 -4.60 -28.99
CA GLY A 254 4.76 -5.15 -28.96
C GLY A 254 3.68 -4.15 -28.52
N ALA A 255 4.08 -3.10 -27.79
CA ALA A 255 3.23 -1.98 -27.41
C ALA A 255 2.97 -0.99 -28.56
N LEU A 256 3.78 -1.01 -29.63
CA LEU A 256 3.62 -0.10 -30.77
C LEU A 256 2.45 -0.53 -31.68
N PRO A 257 1.68 0.42 -32.24
CA PRO A 257 0.67 0.12 -33.25
C PRO A 257 1.23 -0.60 -34.47
N THR A 258 0.59 -1.68 -34.89
CA THR A 258 0.95 -2.40 -36.12
C THR A 258 0.74 -1.56 -37.37
N GLY A 259 -0.24 -0.64 -37.35
CA GLY A 259 -0.52 0.30 -38.42
C GLY A 259 -1.43 1.43 -37.94
N TYR A 260 -1.88 2.27 -38.89
CA TYR A 260 -2.86 3.32 -38.65
C TYR A 260 -3.92 3.25 -39.74
N ARG A 261 -5.19 3.40 -39.35
CA ARG A 261 -6.34 3.49 -40.25
C ARG A 261 -7.10 4.76 -39.93
N ASP A 262 -7.26 5.65 -40.90
CA ASP A 262 -7.89 6.96 -40.73
C ASP A 262 -7.28 7.78 -39.57
N GLY A 263 -5.95 7.70 -39.43
CA GLY A 263 -5.20 8.36 -38.35
C GLY A 263 -5.31 7.68 -36.97
N LYS A 264 -6.16 6.65 -36.81
CA LYS A 264 -6.28 5.89 -35.56
C LYS A 264 -5.30 4.70 -35.53
N PRO A 265 -4.64 4.44 -34.38
CA PRO A 265 -3.73 3.31 -34.24
C PRO A 265 -4.48 1.97 -34.33
N VAL A 266 -3.88 0.98 -34.99
CA VAL A 266 -4.37 -0.41 -35.06
C VAL A 266 -3.39 -1.33 -34.34
N GLY A 267 -3.86 -2.06 -33.33
CA GLY A 267 -3.04 -2.91 -32.47
C GLY A 267 -2.16 -2.11 -31.49
N GLY A 268 -1.33 -2.82 -30.72
CA GLY A 268 -0.51 -2.22 -29.68
C GLY A 268 -1.27 -2.11 -28.35
N ILE A 269 -0.83 -1.24 -27.43
CA ILE A 269 -1.53 -1.08 -26.15
C ILE A 269 -2.95 -0.52 -26.34
N PRO A 270 -3.93 -0.89 -25.50
CA PRO A 270 -5.27 -0.29 -25.54
C PRO A 270 -5.22 1.24 -25.45
N GLY A 271 -6.11 1.92 -26.18
CA GLY A 271 -6.14 3.36 -26.32
C GLY A 271 -7.34 4.02 -25.63
N LEU A 272 -7.52 5.32 -25.90
CA LEU A 272 -8.64 6.11 -25.35
C LEU A 272 -10.02 5.51 -25.64
N ASP A 273 -10.20 4.84 -26.78
CA ASP A 273 -11.46 4.16 -27.11
C ASP A 273 -11.78 3.04 -26.10
N SER A 274 -10.76 2.32 -25.60
CA SER A 274 -10.93 1.30 -24.55
C SER A 274 -11.09 1.87 -23.16
N TRP A 275 -10.46 3.01 -22.87
CA TRP A 275 -10.73 3.73 -21.63
C TRP A 275 -12.18 4.22 -21.59
N ALA A 276 -12.62 4.86 -22.66
CA ALA A 276 -13.95 5.48 -22.75
C ALA A 276 -15.10 4.47 -22.81
N SER A 277 -14.83 3.18 -23.08
CA SER A 277 -15.84 2.12 -23.07
C SER A 277 -16.05 1.48 -21.71
N LEU A 278 -15.23 1.79 -20.70
CA LEU A 278 -15.31 1.17 -19.38
C LEU A 278 -16.57 1.61 -18.63
N ASP A 279 -17.37 0.62 -18.25
CA ASP A 279 -18.59 0.78 -17.45
C ASP A 279 -18.42 0.27 -16.01
N ILE A 280 -17.27 0.61 -15.42
CA ILE A 280 -16.87 0.22 -14.07
C ILE A 280 -16.28 1.45 -13.35
N PRO A 281 -16.18 1.43 -12.01
CA PRO A 281 -15.38 2.40 -11.28
C PRO A 281 -13.91 2.40 -11.74
N VAL A 282 -13.38 3.59 -12.04
CA VAL A 282 -11.99 3.81 -12.44
C VAL A 282 -11.36 4.91 -11.57
N TYR A 283 -10.19 4.64 -11.01
CA TYR A 283 -9.38 5.63 -10.29
C TYR A 283 -8.04 5.88 -10.98
N LEU A 284 -7.82 7.12 -11.42
CA LEU A 284 -6.59 7.55 -12.09
C LEU A 284 -5.68 8.32 -11.13
N ILE A 285 -4.47 7.84 -10.88
CA ILE A 285 -3.54 8.45 -9.92
C ILE A 285 -2.25 8.83 -10.64
N GLY A 286 -1.98 10.13 -10.77
CA GLY A 286 -0.76 10.67 -11.38
C GLY A 286 0.20 11.29 -10.35
N GLY A 287 1.47 11.47 -10.74
CA GLY A 287 2.44 12.24 -9.97
C GLY A 287 2.80 13.53 -10.70
N GLU A 288 2.78 14.67 -10.00
CA GLU A 288 3.05 16.00 -10.57
C GLU A 288 4.38 16.06 -11.32
N LYS A 289 5.43 15.42 -10.79
CA LYS A 289 6.78 15.39 -11.37
C LYS A 289 7.06 14.11 -12.16
N ASP A 290 6.03 13.41 -12.62
CA ASP A 290 6.19 12.24 -13.48
C ASP A 290 6.62 12.68 -14.89
N ASN A 291 7.86 12.36 -15.26
CA ASN A 291 8.40 12.65 -16.59
C ASN A 291 8.26 11.47 -17.58
N VAL A 292 7.77 10.32 -17.11
CA VAL A 292 7.61 9.10 -17.91
C VAL A 292 6.19 9.03 -18.45
N THR A 293 5.21 9.25 -17.57
CA THR A 293 3.78 9.38 -17.88
C THR A 293 3.28 10.67 -17.23
N PRO A 294 3.44 11.82 -17.91
CA PRO A 294 3.09 13.11 -17.32
C PRO A 294 1.62 13.19 -16.90
N PRO A 295 1.26 14.09 -15.95
CA PRO A 295 -0.12 14.31 -15.52
C PRO A 295 -1.12 14.48 -16.68
N LYS A 296 -0.67 15.03 -17.82
CA LYS A 296 -1.46 15.16 -19.05
C LYS A 296 -2.04 13.85 -19.58
N GLU A 297 -1.43 12.70 -19.26
CA GLU A 297 -2.00 11.40 -19.63
C GLU A 297 -3.29 11.11 -18.84
N VAL A 298 -3.38 11.53 -17.57
CA VAL A 298 -4.61 11.47 -16.78
C VAL A 298 -5.68 12.37 -17.42
N ASP A 299 -5.33 13.61 -17.75
CA ASP A 299 -6.25 14.58 -18.36
C ASP A 299 -6.86 14.05 -19.67
N LYS A 300 -6.05 13.40 -20.51
CA LYS A 300 -6.52 12.79 -21.76
C LYS A 300 -7.53 11.67 -21.52
N ILE A 301 -7.29 10.81 -20.53
CA ILE A 301 -8.19 9.70 -20.20
C ILE A 301 -9.51 10.25 -19.65
N VAL A 302 -9.46 11.21 -18.72
CA VAL A 302 -10.65 11.90 -18.19
C VAL A 302 -11.45 12.56 -19.32
N ALA A 303 -10.79 13.28 -20.22
CA ALA A 303 -11.43 13.90 -21.38
C ALA A 303 -12.12 12.87 -22.31
N ALA A 304 -11.54 11.67 -22.47
CA ALA A 304 -12.14 10.61 -23.27
C ALA A 304 -13.42 10.06 -22.65
N PHE A 305 -13.47 9.88 -21.32
CA PHE A 305 -14.71 9.54 -20.61
C PHE A 305 -15.80 10.58 -20.83
N HIS A 306 -15.48 11.87 -20.61
CA HIS A 306 -16.44 12.95 -20.85
C HIS A 306 -16.95 13.02 -22.29
N ALA A 307 -16.08 12.78 -23.27
CA ALA A 307 -16.47 12.78 -24.68
C ALA A 307 -17.46 11.65 -24.98
N ALA A 308 -17.24 10.46 -24.42
CA ALA A 308 -18.16 9.33 -24.56
C ALA A 308 -19.51 9.60 -23.87
N ASP A 309 -19.51 10.22 -22.69
CA ASP A 309 -20.75 10.58 -21.98
C ASP A 309 -21.59 11.58 -22.77
N LYS A 310 -20.95 12.60 -23.35
CA LYS A 310 -21.62 13.57 -24.24
C LYS A 310 -22.20 12.89 -25.48
N ALA A 311 -21.45 11.95 -26.09
CA ALA A 311 -21.92 11.21 -27.26
C ALA A 311 -23.11 10.30 -26.92
N ALA A 312 -23.11 9.65 -25.74
CA ALA A 312 -24.22 8.84 -25.27
C ALA A 312 -25.47 9.69 -25.03
N ALA A 313 -25.35 10.82 -24.32
CA ALA A 313 -26.46 11.73 -24.04
C ALA A 313 -27.11 12.30 -25.32
N ALA A 314 -26.28 12.65 -26.32
CA ALA A 314 -26.76 13.14 -27.61
C ALA A 314 -27.53 12.06 -28.41
N SER A 315 -27.24 10.78 -28.19
CA SER A 315 -27.93 9.66 -28.85
C SER A 315 -29.26 9.28 -28.21
N THR A 316 -29.45 9.55 -26.91
CA THR A 316 -30.65 9.19 -26.15
C THR A 316 -31.71 10.29 -26.08
N GLY A 317 -31.43 11.51 -26.58
CA GLY A 317 -32.43 12.59 -26.63
C GLY A 317 -32.85 13.15 -25.26
N THR A 318 -32.11 12.82 -24.20
CA THR A 318 -32.39 13.24 -22.82
C THR A 318 -31.48 14.40 -22.46
N GLU A 319 -31.99 15.64 -22.53
CA GLU A 319 -31.44 16.76 -21.76
C GLU A 319 -31.88 16.58 -20.30
N GLN A 320 -31.15 15.75 -19.54
CA GLN A 320 -31.21 15.77 -18.09
C GLN A 320 -29.81 16.02 -17.55
N ALA A 321 -29.69 17.08 -16.77
CA ALA A 321 -28.51 17.37 -15.96
C ALA A 321 -28.29 16.20 -14.99
N GLN A 322 -27.33 15.33 -15.31
CA GLN A 322 -26.78 14.35 -14.39
C GLN A 322 -25.39 14.82 -13.99
N ASP A 323 -25.09 14.67 -12.70
CA ASP A 323 -23.93 15.22 -12.00
C ASP A 323 -22.64 15.15 -12.82
N GLU A 324 -21.97 16.30 -12.92
CA GLU A 324 -20.62 16.36 -13.44
C GLU A 324 -19.76 15.33 -12.69
N PRO A 325 -18.86 14.58 -13.37
CA PRO A 325 -17.91 13.78 -12.64
C PRO A 325 -17.12 14.77 -11.79
N GLU A 326 -17.29 14.66 -10.48
CA GLU A 326 -16.48 15.37 -9.49
C GLU A 326 -15.03 14.96 -9.72
N SER A 327 -14.35 15.74 -10.57
CA SER A 327 -12.92 15.94 -10.51
C SER A 327 -12.69 16.61 -9.17
N VAL A 328 -12.42 15.79 -8.15
CA VAL A 328 -11.75 16.30 -6.96
C VAL A 328 -10.35 16.67 -7.44
N ASN A 329 -10.20 17.88 -7.99
CA ASN A 329 -8.94 18.61 -8.02
C ASN A 329 -8.57 18.95 -6.57
N GLY A 330 -8.45 17.92 -5.74
CA GLY A 330 -7.76 17.97 -4.47
C GLY A 330 -6.29 18.02 -4.82
N SER A 331 -5.77 19.24 -4.98
CA SER A 331 -4.36 19.47 -4.73
C SER A 331 -4.15 19.15 -3.26
N THR A 332 -3.87 17.88 -2.93
CA THR A 332 -3.19 17.60 -1.67
C THR A 332 -1.78 18.14 -1.84
N GLN A 333 -1.62 19.43 -1.57
CA GLN A 333 -0.39 19.90 -0.96
C GLN A 333 -0.24 19.09 0.34
N LEU A 334 0.98 18.60 0.58
CA LEU A 334 1.38 18.20 1.91
C LEU A 334 1.53 19.47 2.77
N GLU A 335 0.46 20.25 2.91
CA GLU A 335 0.33 21.40 3.82
C GLU A 335 -1.12 21.44 4.31
N ALA A 336 -1.27 21.38 5.63
CA ALA A 336 -2.55 21.33 6.32
C ALA A 336 -3.04 22.75 6.57
N ASP A 337 -4.20 23.11 6.04
CA ASP A 337 -4.96 24.26 6.55
C ASP A 337 -6.44 23.90 6.68
N THR A 338 -6.88 23.98 7.93
CA THR A 338 -8.23 23.74 8.44
C THR A 338 -9.12 24.94 8.21
N ASN A 339 -10.34 24.73 7.72
CA ASN A 339 -11.52 25.49 8.17
C ASN A 339 -12.82 24.81 7.70
N GLY A 340 -13.43 24.03 8.59
CA GLY A 340 -14.80 23.55 8.45
C GLY A 340 -15.76 24.49 9.16
N ASN A 341 -16.75 25.01 8.44
CA ASN A 341 -17.84 25.79 9.02
C ASN A 341 -19.17 25.03 8.90
N GLY A 342 -19.65 24.57 10.06
CA GLY A 342 -21.02 24.65 10.55
C GLY A 342 -22.19 24.08 9.73
N LEU A 343 -22.77 22.98 10.24
CA LEU A 343 -24.22 22.78 10.20
C LEU A 343 -24.72 22.30 11.57
N LYS A 344 -25.72 23.03 12.07
CA LYS A 344 -26.39 22.87 13.37
C LYS A 344 -27.26 21.62 13.39
N ALA A 345 -27.25 20.92 14.52
CA ALA A 345 -28.24 19.91 14.87
C ALA A 345 -29.41 20.57 15.61
N ASP A 346 -30.63 20.37 15.14
CA ASP A 346 -31.86 20.71 15.87
C ASP A 346 -32.30 19.52 16.72
N LEU A 347 -32.56 19.83 18.00
CA LEU A 347 -33.07 18.95 19.03
C LEU A 347 -34.60 18.82 18.91
N ALA A 348 -35.12 17.61 19.10
CA ALA A 348 -36.50 17.39 19.53
C ALA A 348 -36.56 16.19 20.48
N GLU A 349 -37.08 16.44 21.69
CA GLU A 349 -37.28 15.51 22.80
C GLU A 349 -38.62 14.75 22.71
N ASP A 350 -38.64 13.64 23.46
CA ASP A 350 -39.72 12.98 24.18
C ASP A 350 -40.63 11.91 23.55
N GLY A 351 -40.68 10.78 24.27
CA GLY A 351 -41.63 9.68 24.13
C GLY A 351 -41.24 8.43 24.94
N ASP A 352 -41.38 8.50 26.26
CA ASP A 352 -41.12 7.46 27.27
C ASP A 352 -42.06 6.23 27.18
N SER A 353 -41.55 5.02 27.40
CA SER A 353 -42.27 3.92 28.10
C SER A 353 -41.37 2.72 28.42
N ASP A 354 -41.43 2.32 29.69
CA ASP A 354 -40.72 1.24 30.38
C ASP A 354 -40.97 -0.19 29.86
N ALA A 355 -39.91 -1.04 29.87
CA ALA A 355 -39.99 -2.44 30.32
C ALA A 355 -38.60 -3.07 30.61
N ASN A 356 -38.41 -3.51 31.85
CA ASN A 356 -37.22 -4.17 32.40
C ASN A 356 -36.88 -5.54 31.77
N GLY A 357 -35.59 -5.73 31.46
CA GLY A 357 -34.90 -7.02 31.31
C GLY A 357 -33.40 -6.79 31.06
N PRO A 358 -32.45 -7.55 31.66
CA PRO A 358 -31.02 -7.31 31.46
C PRO A 358 -30.61 -7.92 30.11
N SER A 359 -30.93 -7.21 29.02
CA SER A 359 -30.33 -7.51 27.72
C SER A 359 -29.00 -6.79 27.65
N THR A 360 -27.93 -7.56 27.47
CA THR A 360 -26.71 -7.08 26.80
C THR A 360 -27.10 -6.17 25.65
N PRO A 361 -26.50 -4.98 25.46
CA PRO A 361 -26.80 -4.13 24.32
C PRO A 361 -26.61 -4.98 23.07
N VAL A 362 -27.71 -5.27 22.37
CA VAL A 362 -27.65 -5.77 21.02
C VAL A 362 -27.18 -4.55 20.23
N GLU A 363 -25.87 -4.46 19.99
CA GLU A 363 -25.34 -3.52 19.02
C GLU A 363 -26.13 -3.74 17.72
N ASP A 364 -26.85 -2.70 17.27
CA ASP A 364 -27.57 -2.72 16.01
C ASP A 364 -26.64 -3.25 14.91
N SER A 365 -27.11 -4.26 14.17
CA SER A 365 -26.34 -4.89 13.11
C SER A 365 -26.06 -3.85 12.02
N PRO A 366 -24.81 -3.41 11.76
CA PRO A 366 -24.55 -2.70 10.53
C PRO A 366 -24.86 -3.67 9.41
N GLU A 367 -25.78 -3.24 8.57
CA GLU A 367 -26.26 -3.97 7.42
C GLU A 367 -25.05 -4.52 6.64
N LEU A 368 -25.10 -5.81 6.31
CA LEU A 368 -24.05 -6.45 5.52
C LEU A 368 -23.87 -5.65 4.23
N PRO A 369 -22.71 -5.03 3.97
CA PRO A 369 -22.59 -4.13 2.84
C PRO A 369 -22.83 -4.88 1.52
N PRO A 370 -23.42 -4.21 0.52
CA PRO A 370 -23.67 -4.82 -0.77
C PRO A 370 -22.35 -5.20 -1.45
N GLN A 371 -22.41 -6.23 -2.28
CA GLN A 371 -21.30 -6.64 -3.13
C GLN A 371 -21.80 -6.79 -4.56
N PRO A 372 -21.91 -5.67 -5.30
CA PRO A 372 -22.45 -5.69 -6.64
C PRO A 372 -21.50 -6.41 -7.60
N GLN A 373 -22.07 -7.22 -8.50
CA GLN A 373 -21.32 -7.83 -9.62
C GLN A 373 -20.95 -6.77 -10.68
N HIS A 374 -21.72 -5.68 -10.75
CA HIS A 374 -21.47 -4.53 -11.61
C HIS A 374 -21.66 -3.24 -10.78
N PRO A 375 -20.61 -2.78 -10.07
CA PRO A 375 -20.69 -1.51 -9.35
C PRO A 375 -20.97 -0.34 -10.30
N ALA A 376 -21.63 0.70 -9.80
CA ALA A 376 -21.96 1.87 -10.61
C ALA A 376 -20.70 2.54 -11.15
N ARG A 377 -20.69 2.87 -12.45
CA ARG A 377 -19.58 3.57 -13.09
C ARG A 377 -19.28 4.89 -12.36
N ALA A 378 -18.02 5.08 -11.99
CA ALA A 378 -17.52 6.29 -11.34
C ALA A 378 -16.08 6.55 -11.77
N ILE A 379 -15.77 7.76 -12.23
CA ILE A 379 -14.41 8.13 -12.66
C ILE A 379 -13.84 9.12 -11.65
N ARG A 380 -12.81 8.70 -10.93
CA ARG A 380 -12.04 9.55 -10.01
C ARG A 380 -10.64 9.77 -10.57
N SER A 381 -10.07 10.94 -10.32
CA SER A 381 -8.68 11.23 -10.64
C SER A 381 -8.03 12.05 -9.54
N ILE A 382 -6.72 11.89 -9.36
CA ILE A 382 -5.90 12.72 -8.48
C ILE A 382 -4.48 12.85 -9.03
N ILE A 383 -3.89 14.04 -8.88
CA ILE A 383 -2.47 14.28 -9.11
C ILE A 383 -1.80 14.52 -7.77
N LEU A 384 -0.94 13.60 -7.35
CA LEU A 384 -0.14 13.76 -6.14
C LEU A 384 0.93 14.83 -6.39
N THR A 385 1.01 15.81 -5.48
CA THR A 385 1.91 16.97 -5.61
C THR A 385 3.27 16.75 -4.93
N GLY A 386 4.16 17.74 -5.02
CA GLY A 386 5.39 17.79 -4.26
C GLY A 386 6.54 17.03 -4.94
N SER A 387 7.00 15.93 -4.36
CA SER A 387 8.03 15.07 -4.99
C SER A 387 7.46 13.81 -5.66
N ALA A 388 6.14 13.71 -5.78
CA ALA A 388 5.47 12.60 -6.42
C ALA A 388 5.82 12.53 -7.92
N ASN A 389 6.23 11.35 -8.37
CA ASN A 389 6.74 11.08 -9.72
C ASN A 389 6.34 9.65 -10.12
N HIS A 390 6.94 9.08 -11.18
CA HIS A 390 6.57 7.74 -11.69
C HIS A 390 6.69 6.59 -10.67
N THR A 391 7.39 6.80 -9.55
CA THR A 391 7.70 5.80 -8.53
C THR A 391 6.66 5.70 -7.42
N LEU A 392 5.45 6.23 -7.60
CA LEU A 392 4.41 6.36 -6.56
C LEU A 392 4.22 5.10 -5.71
N LEU A 393 4.26 3.93 -6.34
CA LEU A 393 3.94 2.64 -5.72
C LEU A 393 5.05 2.01 -4.87
N TYR A 394 6.28 2.55 -4.92
CA TYR A 394 7.41 2.08 -4.09
C TYR A 394 8.25 3.19 -3.48
N SER A 395 7.97 4.46 -3.78
CA SER A 395 8.59 5.58 -3.09
C SER A 395 8.11 5.61 -1.63
N PRO A 396 9.02 5.57 -0.64
CA PRO A 396 8.66 5.60 0.79
C PRO A 396 7.81 6.81 1.18
N ARG A 397 7.95 7.92 0.44
CA ARG A 397 7.22 9.17 0.67
C ARG A 397 5.76 9.13 0.21
N THR A 398 5.46 8.35 -0.82
CA THR A 398 4.14 8.37 -1.48
C THR A 398 3.36 7.07 -1.29
N VAL A 399 4.02 5.93 -1.08
CA VAL A 399 3.34 4.63 -1.10
C VAL A 399 2.28 4.47 -0.01
N ARG A 400 2.48 5.09 1.17
CA ARG A 400 1.47 5.04 2.25
C ARG A 400 0.23 5.85 1.89
N ALA A 401 0.42 7.07 1.40
CA ALA A 401 -0.69 7.89 0.91
C ALA A 401 -1.43 7.20 -0.24
N LEU A 402 -0.68 6.63 -1.19
CA LEU A 402 -1.24 5.82 -2.27
C LEU A 402 -2.06 4.64 -1.75
N ALA A 403 -1.56 3.89 -0.77
CA ALA A 403 -2.28 2.76 -0.18
C ALA A 403 -3.59 3.19 0.51
N GLY A 404 -3.59 4.36 1.16
CA GLY A 404 -4.81 4.99 1.70
C GLY A 404 -5.82 5.29 0.60
N LEU A 405 -5.42 6.10 -0.38
CA LEU A 405 -6.26 6.50 -1.51
C LEU A 405 -6.85 5.30 -2.27
N VAL A 406 -6.03 4.28 -2.54
CA VAL A 406 -6.49 3.05 -3.20
C VAL A 406 -7.51 2.33 -2.31
N SER A 407 -7.25 2.18 -1.01
CA SER A 407 -8.19 1.51 -0.12
C SER A 407 -9.51 2.24 0.04
N ASP A 408 -9.48 3.57 0.10
CA ASP A 408 -10.69 4.39 0.25
C ASP A 408 -11.54 4.24 -1.02
N PHE A 409 -10.93 4.36 -2.20
CA PHE A 409 -11.61 4.10 -3.47
C PHE A 409 -12.22 2.69 -3.54
N LEU A 410 -11.49 1.65 -3.13
CA LEU A 410 -11.99 0.27 -3.09
C LEU A 410 -13.21 0.14 -2.18
N ALA A 411 -13.17 0.74 -1.00
CA ALA A 411 -14.25 0.67 -0.02
C ALA A 411 -15.49 1.47 -0.47
N GLU A 412 -15.30 2.65 -1.04
CA GLU A 412 -16.38 3.59 -1.38
C GLU A 412 -17.05 3.25 -2.72
N HIS A 413 -16.26 2.89 -3.74
CA HIS A 413 -16.76 2.75 -5.11
C HIS A 413 -16.93 1.30 -5.57
N ILE A 414 -16.29 0.32 -4.92
CA ILE A 414 -16.42 -1.11 -5.30
C ILE A 414 -17.34 -1.83 -4.31
N THR A 415 -16.92 -1.93 -3.05
CA THR A 415 -17.72 -2.48 -1.95
C THR A 415 -17.08 -2.14 -0.61
N GLN A 416 -17.90 -1.69 0.35
CA GLN A 416 -17.44 -1.41 1.71
C GLN A 416 -16.86 -2.65 2.41
N ARG A 417 -17.12 -3.86 1.89
CA ARG A 417 -16.49 -5.09 2.37
C ARG A 417 -14.96 -5.09 2.24
N LEU A 418 -14.39 -4.26 1.37
CA LEU A 418 -12.94 -4.06 1.23
C LEU A 418 -12.35 -3.09 2.29
N SER A 419 -13.20 -2.46 3.11
CA SER A 419 -12.75 -1.65 4.25
C SER A 419 -12.26 -2.54 5.40
N LEU A 420 -10.98 -2.39 5.77
CA LEU A 420 -10.41 -3.08 6.93
C LEU A 420 -11.19 -2.74 8.21
N ALA A 421 -11.59 -1.48 8.37
CA ALA A 421 -12.37 -1.05 9.53
C ALA A 421 -13.68 -1.83 9.64
N TRP A 422 -14.44 -1.93 8.53
CA TRP A 422 -15.66 -2.72 8.50
C TRP A 422 -15.40 -4.21 8.75
N GLN A 423 -14.37 -4.79 8.12
CA GLN A 423 -14.02 -6.21 8.32
C GLN A 423 -13.68 -6.51 9.78
N LEU A 424 -12.92 -5.63 10.43
CA LEU A 424 -12.55 -5.77 11.84
C LEU A 424 -13.76 -5.62 12.76
N GLN A 425 -14.67 -4.69 12.49
CA GLN A 425 -15.93 -4.56 13.22
C GLN A 425 -16.79 -5.82 13.07
N HIS A 426 -16.97 -6.30 11.83
CA HIS A 426 -17.73 -7.51 11.54
C HIS A 426 -17.14 -8.74 12.25
N LEU A 427 -15.82 -8.95 12.14
CA LEU A 427 -15.15 -10.11 12.70
C LEU A 427 -14.96 -10.04 14.23
N SER A 428 -14.97 -8.84 14.82
CA SER A 428 -14.95 -8.67 16.27
C SER A 428 -16.27 -9.13 16.90
N ARG A 429 -17.41 -8.82 16.28
CA ARG A 429 -18.73 -9.24 16.77
C ARG A 429 -18.90 -10.74 16.82
N GLU A 430 -18.35 -11.45 15.85
CA GLU A 430 -18.38 -12.91 15.84
C GLU A 430 -17.32 -13.54 16.77
N GLY A 431 -16.51 -12.73 17.47
CA GLY A 431 -15.39 -13.18 18.31
C GLY A 431 -14.23 -13.78 17.51
N LYS A 432 -14.27 -13.69 16.18
CA LYS A 432 -13.36 -14.37 15.24
C LYS A 432 -12.06 -13.60 14.98
N TRP A 433 -12.08 -12.28 15.16
CA TRP A 433 -10.90 -11.41 15.06
C TRP A 433 -10.88 -10.32 16.14
N ASP A 434 -10.99 -10.73 17.40
CA ASP A 434 -10.95 -9.81 18.55
C ASP A 434 -9.78 -10.10 19.50
N VAL A 435 -9.67 -9.29 20.55
CA VAL A 435 -8.73 -9.47 21.65
C VAL A 435 -9.00 -10.78 22.39
N LYS A 436 -7.92 -11.46 22.81
CA LYS A 436 -8.00 -12.82 23.38
C LYS A 436 -8.80 -12.92 24.69
N ASN A 437 -8.90 -11.82 25.42
CA ASN A 437 -9.69 -11.74 26.65
C ASN A 437 -10.17 -10.29 26.81
N LEU A 438 -11.41 -10.05 26.39
CA LEU A 438 -12.03 -8.72 26.36
C LEU A 438 -12.21 -8.13 27.76
N ILE A 439 -12.68 -8.93 28.74
CA ILE A 439 -12.86 -8.49 30.13
C ILE A 439 -11.54 -7.96 30.71
N LYS A 440 -10.47 -8.73 30.55
CA LYS A 440 -9.13 -8.31 30.98
C LYS A 440 -8.63 -7.10 30.19
N TRP A 441 -8.94 -7.00 28.91
CA TRP A 441 -8.55 -5.85 28.11
C TRP A 441 -9.28 -4.58 28.55
N GLN A 442 -10.58 -4.65 28.85
CA GLN A 442 -11.40 -3.55 29.36
C GLN A 442 -10.89 -3.07 30.72
N SER A 443 -10.53 -4.00 31.61
CA SER A 443 -10.00 -3.66 32.94
C SER A 443 -8.61 -3.01 32.92
N VAL A 444 -7.92 -3.00 31.78
CA VAL A 444 -6.59 -2.40 31.63
C VAL A 444 -6.72 -0.93 31.24
N LYS A 445 -6.03 -0.04 31.97
CA LYS A 445 -5.95 1.39 31.66
C LYS A 445 -5.48 1.58 30.21
N PRO A 446 -6.19 2.35 29.36
CA PRO A 446 -5.85 2.51 27.95
C PRO A 446 -4.43 3.01 27.70
N VAL A 447 -4.03 4.08 28.40
CA VAL A 447 -2.75 4.79 28.23
C VAL A 447 -2.07 4.95 29.59
N SER A 448 -0.76 4.72 29.67
CA SER A 448 0.05 4.94 30.89
C SER A 448 0.28 6.42 31.16
N GLU A 449 0.78 6.75 32.35
CA GLU A 449 1.43 8.06 32.56
C GLU A 449 2.70 8.21 31.67
N PRO A 450 3.23 9.43 31.48
CA PRO A 450 4.46 9.64 30.72
C PRO A 450 5.65 8.90 31.34
N ILE A 451 6.53 8.38 30.48
CA ILE A 451 7.71 7.61 30.87
C ILE A 451 8.95 8.23 30.22
N GLY A 452 9.93 8.59 31.02
CA GLY A 452 11.19 9.20 30.57
C GLY A 452 11.82 10.07 31.64
N PRO A 453 12.92 10.78 31.31
CA PRO A 453 13.49 11.80 32.17
C PRO A 453 12.46 12.86 32.59
N ALA A 454 12.65 13.44 33.78
CA ALA A 454 11.78 14.50 34.29
C ALA A 454 11.68 15.68 33.29
N GLY A 455 10.46 16.08 32.96
CA GLY A 455 10.16 17.15 32.01
C GLY A 455 10.38 16.81 30.53
N LYS A 456 10.94 15.64 30.21
CA LYS A 456 11.23 15.17 28.84
C LYS A 456 10.76 13.73 28.65
N PRO A 457 9.44 13.48 28.69
CA PRO A 457 8.93 12.13 28.49
C PRO A 457 9.26 11.63 27.08
N VAL A 458 9.51 10.33 26.97
CA VAL A 458 9.80 9.68 25.69
C VAL A 458 8.64 8.81 25.26
N PHE A 459 8.01 8.13 26.22
CA PHE A 459 6.99 7.12 25.94
C PHE A 459 5.69 7.36 26.69
N ARG A 460 4.61 6.89 26.10
CA ARG A 460 3.44 6.36 26.83
C ARG A 460 3.20 4.92 26.37
N VAL A 461 2.94 4.02 27.29
CA VAL A 461 2.55 2.65 26.96
C VAL A 461 1.04 2.55 26.87
N ILE A 462 0.56 2.02 25.74
CA ILE A 462 -0.86 1.85 25.47
C ILE A 462 -1.22 0.37 25.43
N LYS A 463 -2.47 0.02 25.77
CA LYS A 463 -3.03 -1.29 25.39
C LYS A 463 -3.38 -1.25 23.90
N THR A 464 -3.45 -2.42 23.25
CA THR A 464 -3.87 -2.47 21.83
C THR A 464 -5.21 -1.78 21.67
N LEU A 465 -5.38 -1.02 20.59
CA LEU A 465 -6.67 -0.46 20.20
C LEU A 465 -7.57 -1.58 19.67
N ARG A 466 -8.87 -1.30 19.52
CA ARG A 466 -9.87 -2.17 18.91
C ARG A 466 -10.74 -1.35 17.96
N GLU A 467 -10.98 -1.82 16.74
CA GLU A 467 -11.84 -1.09 15.80
C GLU A 467 -13.28 -0.98 16.30
N ALA A 468 -13.77 -2.04 16.95
CA ALA A 468 -15.13 -2.16 17.46
C ALA A 468 -15.31 -1.60 18.89
N ASP A 469 -14.45 -0.69 19.34
CA ASP A 469 -14.53 -0.12 20.68
C ASP A 469 -14.81 1.38 20.63
N ASP A 470 -15.85 1.85 21.31
CA ASP A 470 -16.25 3.26 21.20
C ASP A 470 -15.26 4.23 21.84
N VAL A 471 -14.41 3.75 22.76
CA VAL A 471 -13.54 4.61 23.60
C VAL A 471 -12.07 4.48 23.20
N HIS A 472 -11.60 3.28 22.87
CA HIS A 472 -10.20 2.99 22.54
C HIS A 472 -10.05 2.37 21.15
N CYS A 473 -10.84 2.88 20.18
CA CYS A 473 -10.62 2.73 18.74
C CYS A 473 -9.66 3.80 18.19
N PRO A 474 -9.12 3.62 16.97
CA PRO A 474 -8.18 4.56 16.37
C PRO A 474 -8.65 6.01 16.33
N ALA A 475 -9.91 6.24 15.95
CA ALA A 475 -10.48 7.59 15.86
C ALA A 475 -10.54 8.26 17.23
N ALA A 476 -11.26 7.67 18.19
CA ALA A 476 -11.40 8.21 19.54
C ALA A 476 -10.05 8.36 20.26
N PHE A 477 -9.14 7.39 20.07
CA PHE A 477 -7.80 7.47 20.62
C PHE A 477 -7.02 8.66 20.05
N ALA A 478 -7.06 8.86 18.73
CA ALA A 478 -6.31 9.93 18.10
C ALA A 478 -6.91 11.31 18.43
N ASP A 479 -8.24 11.42 18.52
CA ASP A 479 -8.90 12.64 18.98
C ASP A 479 -8.52 12.98 20.43
N ALA A 480 -8.43 11.96 21.31
CA ALA A 480 -8.07 12.14 22.71
C ALA A 480 -6.56 12.37 22.95
N TRP A 481 -5.68 11.74 22.16
CA TRP A 481 -4.24 11.68 22.46
C TRP A 481 -3.33 12.25 21.37
N GLY A 482 -3.83 12.60 20.19
CA GLY A 482 -3.02 13.06 19.05
C GLY A 482 -2.27 14.37 19.29
N HIS A 483 -2.65 15.13 20.32
CA HIS A 483 -1.91 16.30 20.77
C HIS A 483 -0.57 15.94 21.46
N VAL A 484 -0.45 14.73 22.04
CA VAL A 484 0.74 14.27 22.79
C VAL A 484 1.40 13.04 22.15
N ILE A 485 0.63 12.07 21.66
CA ILE A 485 1.15 10.84 21.04
C ILE A 485 1.16 11.05 19.52
N LYS A 486 2.36 11.14 18.94
CA LYS A 486 2.54 11.47 17.51
C LYS A 486 2.94 10.29 16.64
N ASP A 487 3.40 9.22 17.29
CA ASP A 487 3.77 7.96 16.68
C ASP A 487 3.30 6.80 17.56
N VAL A 488 2.83 5.71 16.96
CA VAL A 488 2.43 4.48 17.63
C VAL A 488 3.27 3.32 17.10
N VAL A 489 4.01 2.66 17.99
CA VAL A 489 4.81 1.47 17.73
C VAL A 489 4.09 0.24 18.26
N ASP A 490 3.62 -0.58 17.32
CA ASP A 490 2.96 -1.85 17.59
C ASP A 490 3.98 -2.99 17.60
N ILE A 491 4.30 -3.47 18.80
CA ILE A 491 5.26 -4.55 18.98
C ILE A 491 4.63 -5.96 18.93
N SER A 492 3.35 -6.09 18.59
CA SER A 492 2.67 -7.37 18.49
C SER A 492 3.09 -8.15 17.23
N LYS A 493 3.00 -9.49 17.28
CA LYS A 493 3.35 -10.33 16.13
C LYS A 493 2.25 -10.28 15.06
N ASP A 494 1.02 -10.48 15.51
CA ASP A 494 -0.16 -10.64 14.67
C ASP A 494 -0.63 -9.27 14.15
N GLN A 495 -1.49 -9.27 13.13
CA GLN A 495 -2.13 -8.03 12.67
C GLN A 495 -2.96 -7.39 13.78
N PRO A 496 -2.96 -6.05 13.88
CA PRO A 496 -3.76 -5.35 14.87
C PRO A 496 -5.25 -5.64 14.66
N VAL A 497 -6.02 -5.60 15.75
CA VAL A 497 -7.50 -5.70 15.72
C VAL A 497 -8.16 -4.33 15.50
N TYR A 498 -7.43 -3.42 14.86
CA TYR A 498 -7.84 -2.06 14.52
C TYR A 498 -7.14 -1.64 13.23
N ASP A 499 -7.73 -0.71 12.49
CA ASP A 499 -7.15 -0.16 11.28
C ASP A 499 -6.16 0.96 11.63
N PRO A 500 -4.85 0.78 11.40
CA PRO A 500 -3.86 1.81 11.73
C PRO A 500 -4.05 3.11 10.96
N ARG A 501 -4.71 3.08 9.80
CA ARG A 501 -4.96 4.28 8.99
C ARG A 501 -5.94 5.24 9.67
N GLY A 502 -6.75 4.76 10.60
CA GLY A 502 -7.56 5.62 11.46
C GLY A 502 -6.71 6.57 12.32
N LEU A 503 -5.50 6.13 12.71
CA LEU A 503 -4.49 6.95 13.40
C LEU A 503 -3.80 7.91 12.43
N GLU A 504 -3.36 7.39 11.28
CA GLU A 504 -2.58 8.17 10.30
C GLU A 504 -3.38 9.37 9.76
N ARG A 505 -4.69 9.19 9.49
CA ARG A 505 -5.59 10.27 9.07
C ARG A 505 -5.71 11.41 10.09
N ARG A 506 -5.37 11.17 11.35
CA ARG A 506 -5.40 12.15 12.45
C ARG A 506 -4.00 12.56 12.90
N GLY A 507 -3.00 12.37 12.05
CA GLY A 507 -1.62 12.84 12.27
C GLY A 507 -0.77 11.97 13.19
N ILE A 508 -1.25 10.78 13.59
CA ILE A 508 -0.50 9.81 14.38
C ILE A 508 0.09 8.74 13.46
N HIS A 509 1.42 8.69 13.34
CA HIS A 509 2.09 7.75 12.45
C HIS A 509 2.16 6.35 13.07
N TYR A 510 1.78 5.32 12.32
CA TYR A 510 1.85 3.93 12.78
C TYR A 510 3.11 3.21 12.31
N HIS A 511 3.70 2.40 13.21
CA HIS A 511 4.92 1.62 12.97
C HIS A 511 4.77 0.21 13.53
N LYS A 512 4.84 -0.80 12.65
CA LYS A 512 4.85 -2.21 13.07
C LYS A 512 6.26 -2.68 13.39
N PHE A 513 6.48 -3.21 14.59
CA PHE A 513 7.74 -3.81 15.05
C PHE A 513 7.48 -5.23 15.61
N PRO A 514 7.29 -6.24 14.75
CA PRO A 514 6.75 -7.53 15.19
C PRO A 514 7.72 -8.30 16.08
N THR A 515 7.26 -8.74 17.26
CA THR A 515 8.08 -9.53 18.20
C THR A 515 7.41 -10.84 18.60
N VAL A 516 8.20 -11.83 19.00
CA VAL A 516 7.70 -13.13 19.45
C VAL A 516 6.93 -12.96 20.77
N SER A 517 5.73 -13.55 20.83
CA SER A 517 4.88 -13.44 22.01
C SER A 517 5.45 -14.23 23.20
N LYS A 518 5.31 -13.68 24.41
CA LYS A 518 5.75 -14.27 25.70
C LYS A 518 7.27 -14.48 25.86
N VAL A 519 8.07 -14.26 24.83
CA VAL A 519 9.53 -14.40 24.86
C VAL A 519 10.18 -13.01 25.02
N PRO A 520 11.17 -12.84 25.90
CA PRO A 520 11.98 -11.62 25.96
C PRO A 520 12.73 -11.40 24.65
N PRO A 521 12.69 -10.21 24.05
CA PRO A 521 13.51 -9.86 22.89
C PRO A 521 15.00 -10.09 23.16
N ASP A 522 15.72 -10.57 22.14
CA ASP A 522 17.18 -10.66 22.18
C ASP A 522 17.84 -9.28 22.02
N GLY A 523 19.16 -9.24 22.22
CA GLY A 523 19.91 -7.98 22.18
C GLY A 523 19.82 -7.28 20.83
N GLU A 524 19.91 -8.03 19.73
CA GLU A 524 19.80 -7.45 18.39
C GLU A 524 18.42 -6.81 18.15
N THR A 525 17.34 -7.48 18.56
CA THR A 525 15.97 -6.95 18.47
C THR A 525 15.80 -5.69 19.33
N VAL A 526 16.40 -5.67 20.53
CA VAL A 526 16.42 -4.46 21.38
C VAL A 526 17.14 -3.32 20.68
N ASP A 527 18.31 -3.56 20.10
CA ASP A 527 19.08 -2.54 19.40
C ASP A 527 18.32 -2.00 18.18
N GLN A 528 17.61 -2.87 17.46
CA GLN A 528 16.73 -2.48 16.35
C GLN A 528 15.55 -1.60 16.83
N PHE A 529 14.91 -1.96 17.94
CA PHE A 529 13.85 -1.14 18.54
C PHE A 529 14.38 0.23 18.96
N ILE A 530 15.54 0.29 19.62
CA ILE A 530 16.15 1.55 20.04
C ILE A 530 16.44 2.44 18.83
N ARG A 531 17.05 1.88 17.77
CA ARG A 531 17.30 2.61 16.51
C ARG A 531 16.00 3.15 15.88
N LEU A 532 14.92 2.37 15.91
CA LEU A 532 13.62 2.82 15.44
C LEU A 532 13.15 4.03 16.26
N ILE A 533 13.13 3.94 17.59
CA ILE A 533 12.69 5.05 18.44
C ILE A 533 13.56 6.29 18.24
N ASP A 534 14.89 6.14 18.18
CA ASP A 534 15.80 7.27 17.94
C ASP A 534 15.49 7.97 16.61
N SER A 535 15.23 7.21 15.54
CA SER A 535 14.81 7.76 14.25
C SER A 535 13.46 8.47 14.34
N LEU A 536 12.47 7.90 15.04
CA LEU A 536 11.17 8.53 15.20
C LEU A 536 11.28 9.82 15.99
N ARG A 537 12.10 9.88 17.04
CA ARG A 537 12.33 11.10 17.82
C ARG A 537 13.01 12.19 16.99
N GLU A 538 13.91 11.85 16.07
CA GLU A 538 14.47 12.80 15.12
C GLU A 538 13.38 13.36 14.19
N THR A 539 12.62 12.46 13.53
CA THR A 539 11.52 12.86 12.64
C THR A 539 10.46 13.68 13.37
N GLN A 540 10.15 13.38 14.63
CA GLN A 540 9.23 14.18 15.45
C GLN A 540 9.74 15.62 15.65
N ARG A 541 11.05 15.85 15.75
CA ARG A 541 11.59 17.22 15.86
C ARG A 541 11.42 18.00 14.57
N GLU A 542 11.67 17.36 13.43
CA GLU A 542 11.43 17.97 12.12
C GLU A 542 9.93 18.29 11.93
N ARG A 543 9.06 17.32 12.26
CA ARG A 543 7.60 17.48 12.19
C ARG A 543 7.08 18.54 13.15
N ALA A 544 7.60 18.62 14.37
CA ALA A 544 7.20 19.63 15.34
C ALA A 544 7.37 21.05 14.80
N VAL A 545 8.47 21.29 14.07
CA VAL A 545 8.72 22.59 13.42
C VAL A 545 7.79 22.79 12.23
N ALA A 546 7.67 21.80 11.34
CA ALA A 546 6.87 21.90 10.13
C ALA A 546 5.36 22.03 10.41
N GLU A 547 4.86 21.33 11.42
CA GLU A 547 3.45 21.28 11.81
C GLU A 547 3.13 22.23 13.00
N ALA A 548 4.09 23.08 13.41
CA ALA A 548 3.94 24.06 14.49
C ALA A 548 3.33 23.49 15.78
N TRP A 549 3.89 22.40 16.30
CA TRP A 549 3.36 21.76 17.52
C TRP A 549 3.49 22.68 18.73
N PRO A 550 2.44 22.82 19.57
CA PRO A 550 2.45 23.73 20.71
C PRO A 550 3.45 23.32 21.80
N ASP A 551 3.50 22.02 22.13
CA ASP A 551 4.34 21.47 23.21
C ASP A 551 5.19 20.28 22.71
N PRO A 552 6.19 20.53 21.83
CA PRO A 552 6.94 19.46 21.18
C PRO A 552 7.76 18.61 22.17
N GLU A 553 8.25 19.21 23.25
CA GLU A 553 8.98 18.52 24.32
C GLU A 553 8.10 17.56 25.13
N GLN A 554 6.78 17.75 25.12
CA GLN A 554 5.81 16.85 25.76
C GLN A 554 5.27 15.77 24.83
N CYS A 555 5.55 15.86 23.52
CA CYS A 555 5.16 14.85 22.56
C CYS A 555 5.98 13.56 22.75
N VAL A 556 5.34 12.40 22.59
CA VAL A 556 5.91 11.08 22.91
C VAL A 556 5.64 10.05 21.82
N VAL A 557 6.29 8.89 21.95
CA VAL A 557 5.98 7.68 21.19
C VAL A 557 5.08 6.76 22.02
N GLY A 558 3.93 6.39 21.46
CA GLY A 558 3.04 5.37 22.00
C GLY A 558 3.59 3.98 21.71
N VAL A 559 3.71 3.09 22.70
CA VAL A 559 4.17 1.71 22.49
C VAL A 559 3.13 0.72 23.01
N HIS A 560 2.73 -0.26 22.20
CA HIS A 560 1.85 -1.33 22.69
C HIS A 560 2.22 -2.72 22.20
N CYS A 561 1.93 -3.68 23.07
CA CYS A 561 1.72 -5.06 22.69
C CYS A 561 0.21 -5.34 22.72
N HIS A 562 -0.24 -6.31 23.51
CA HIS A 562 -1.66 -6.55 23.72
C HIS A 562 -2.21 -5.73 24.90
N TYR A 563 -1.60 -5.87 26.08
CA TYR A 563 -2.02 -5.17 27.30
C TYR A 563 -1.05 -4.07 27.75
N GLY A 564 0.12 -3.95 27.11
CA GLY A 564 1.12 -2.94 27.49
C GLY A 564 1.76 -3.17 28.87
N TYR A 565 2.23 -4.39 29.16
CA TYR A 565 2.95 -4.71 30.41
C TYR A 565 4.33 -5.32 30.15
N ASN A 566 4.42 -6.63 29.87
CA ASN A 566 5.71 -7.34 29.85
C ASN A 566 6.65 -6.91 28.71
N ARG A 567 6.28 -7.18 27.45
CA ARG A 567 7.13 -6.85 26.28
C ARG A 567 7.33 -5.35 26.13
N SER A 568 6.25 -4.57 26.30
CA SER A 568 6.31 -3.10 26.24
C SER A 568 7.23 -2.56 27.33
N GLY A 569 7.09 -3.05 28.58
CA GLY A 569 7.96 -2.66 29.67
C GLY A 569 9.41 -3.06 29.46
N TYR A 570 9.67 -4.26 28.93
CA TYR A 570 11.04 -4.70 28.63
C TYR A 570 11.74 -3.75 27.65
N PHE A 571 11.13 -3.44 26.50
CA PHE A 571 11.70 -2.51 25.52
C PHE A 571 11.85 -1.09 26.08
N VAL A 572 10.83 -0.59 26.78
CA VAL A 572 10.87 0.76 27.37
C VAL A 572 11.99 0.85 28.41
N VAL A 573 12.12 -0.14 29.31
CA VAL A 573 13.20 -0.19 30.30
C VAL A 573 14.57 -0.26 29.63
N CYS A 574 14.75 -1.09 28.60
CA CYS A 574 15.99 -1.12 27.82
C CYS A 574 16.35 0.26 27.25
N TYR A 575 15.38 0.97 26.67
CA TYR A 575 15.60 2.30 26.12
C TYR A 575 15.97 3.32 27.22
N LEU A 576 15.28 3.30 28.37
CA LEU A 576 15.58 4.20 29.49
C LEU A 576 17.01 4.02 30.01
N VAL A 577 17.49 2.78 30.08
CA VAL A 577 18.88 2.49 30.49
C VAL A 577 19.87 2.92 29.40
N GLU A 578 19.66 2.51 28.15
CA GLU A 578 20.65 2.69 27.08
C GLU A 578 20.66 4.09 26.43
N ARG A 579 19.60 4.89 26.58
CA ARG A 579 19.47 6.22 25.97
C ARG A 579 19.15 7.33 26.96
N CYS A 580 18.47 7.03 28.04
CA CYS A 580 18.06 8.06 29.02
C CYS A 580 18.94 8.10 30.29
N GLY A 581 19.94 7.21 30.40
CA GLY A 581 20.90 7.20 31.52
C GLY A 581 20.32 6.72 32.85
N PHE A 582 19.19 6.01 32.84
CA PHE A 582 18.61 5.45 34.06
C PHE A 582 19.45 4.26 34.54
N ALA A 583 19.62 4.12 35.86
CA ALA A 583 20.01 2.84 36.41
C ALA A 583 18.86 1.82 36.23
N LEU A 584 19.18 0.54 36.07
CA LEU A 584 18.16 -0.49 35.81
C LEU A 584 17.02 -0.51 36.86
N PRO A 585 17.29 -0.45 38.18
CA PRO A 585 16.21 -0.43 39.18
C PRO A 585 15.29 0.78 39.01
N ASP A 586 15.86 1.95 38.74
CA ASP A 586 15.10 3.19 38.55
C ASP A 586 14.25 3.16 37.28
N ALA A 587 14.77 2.56 36.20
CA ALA A 587 14.01 2.37 34.96
C ALA A 587 12.81 1.43 35.16
N ILE A 588 13.00 0.33 35.90
CA ILE A 588 11.93 -0.62 36.24
C ILE A 588 10.86 0.07 37.10
N GLU A 589 11.28 0.84 38.11
CA GLU A 589 10.35 1.53 39.01
C GLU A 589 9.62 2.68 38.30
N ALA A 590 10.30 3.43 37.44
CA ALA A 590 9.67 4.45 36.59
C ALA A 590 8.58 3.83 35.70
N PHE A 591 8.86 2.69 35.07
CA PHE A 591 7.86 1.96 34.28
C PHE A 591 6.68 1.50 35.14
N LYS A 592 6.94 0.90 36.30
CA LYS A 592 5.90 0.39 37.23
C LYS A 592 5.03 1.51 37.78
N THR A 593 5.61 2.67 38.07
CA THR A 593 4.90 3.87 38.53
C THR A 593 3.94 4.36 37.46
N ALA A 594 4.42 4.51 36.22
CA ALA A 594 3.60 5.00 35.13
C ALA A 594 2.56 3.98 34.63
N ARG A 595 2.87 2.69 34.72
CA ARG A 595 2.02 1.56 34.33
C ARG A 595 1.86 0.61 35.52
N PRO A 596 0.85 0.83 36.40
CA PRO A 596 0.67 0.05 37.62
C PRO A 596 0.70 -1.46 37.39
N ASN A 597 1.37 -2.20 38.28
CA ASN A 597 1.78 -3.61 38.18
C ASN A 597 3.05 -3.89 37.35
N GLY A 598 3.56 -2.91 36.59
CA GLY A 598 4.84 -3.02 35.87
C GLY A 598 4.97 -4.28 35.00
N ILE A 599 6.21 -4.76 34.85
CA ILE A 599 6.51 -6.04 34.21
C ILE A 599 6.10 -7.17 35.18
N ARG A 600 5.18 -8.03 34.75
CA ARG A 600 4.55 -9.06 35.60
C ARG A 600 5.24 -10.42 35.52
N HIS A 601 5.88 -10.72 34.39
CA HIS A 601 6.51 -12.01 34.17
C HIS A 601 7.98 -11.94 34.59
N SER A 602 8.38 -12.77 35.57
CA SER A 602 9.72 -12.76 36.16
C SER A 602 10.82 -12.95 35.12
N HIS A 603 10.63 -13.84 34.14
CA HIS A 603 11.64 -14.12 33.13
C HIS A 603 12.00 -12.92 32.24
N PHE A 604 11.14 -11.90 32.14
CA PHE A 604 11.50 -10.62 31.51
C PHE A 604 12.39 -9.77 32.41
N LEU A 605 12.10 -9.73 33.72
CA LEU A 605 12.93 -9.04 34.72
C LEU A 605 14.31 -9.70 34.82
N ASP A 606 14.35 -11.03 34.93
CA ASP A 606 15.59 -11.80 35.00
C ASP A 606 16.48 -11.51 33.79
N LYS A 607 15.90 -11.44 32.58
CA LYS A 607 16.63 -11.13 31.36
C LYS A 607 17.16 -9.69 31.33
N LEU A 608 16.44 -8.71 31.89
CA LEU A 608 16.94 -7.34 32.06
C LEU A 608 18.15 -7.30 32.99
N TYR A 609 18.06 -7.99 34.13
CA TYR A 609 19.18 -8.09 35.08
C TYR A 609 20.38 -8.81 34.48
N MET A 610 20.17 -9.88 33.70
CA MET A 610 21.26 -10.53 32.96
C MET A 610 21.94 -9.55 32.00
N ARG A 611 21.16 -8.81 31.20
CA ARG A 611 21.68 -7.87 30.21
C ARG A 611 22.47 -6.72 30.84
N TYR A 612 21.97 -6.10 31.91
CA TYR A 612 22.59 -4.87 32.42
C TYR A 612 23.46 -5.04 33.67
N ASN A 613 23.31 -6.13 34.44
CA ASN A 613 24.15 -6.37 35.63
C ASN A 613 25.26 -7.40 35.40
N LEU A 614 25.10 -8.38 34.50
CA LEU A 614 26.14 -9.40 34.26
C LEU A 614 27.03 -9.06 33.06
N GLU A 615 26.48 -8.48 31.98
CA GLU A 615 27.28 -8.16 30.77
C GLU A 615 28.08 -6.85 30.90
N GLN A 616 27.78 -5.97 31.87
CA GLN A 616 28.61 -4.78 32.17
C GLN A 616 29.85 -5.10 33.02
N GLY A 617 29.98 -6.33 33.53
CA GLY A 617 31.15 -6.78 34.32
C GLY A 617 32.24 -7.49 33.50
N ALA A 618 32.10 -7.56 32.17
CA ALA A 618 33.00 -8.33 31.29
C ALA A 618 33.68 -7.47 30.22
N CYS A 619 34.05 -6.23 30.57
CA CYS A 619 34.87 -5.36 29.73
C CYS A 619 36.25 -5.13 30.34
#